data_AF-A0A417Y983-F1
#
_entry.id   AF-A0A417Y983-F1
#
_cell.length_a   1.000
_cell.length_b   1.000
_cell.length_c   1.000
_cell.angle_alpha   90.00
_cell.angle_beta   90.00
_cell.angle_gamma   90.00
#
_symmetry.space_group_name_H-M   'P 1'
#
loop_
_entity.id
_entity.type
_entity.pdbx_description
1 polymer ?
#
loop_
_entity_poly.entity_id
_entity_poly.type
_entity_poly.pdbx_seq_one_letter_code
_entity_poly.pdbx_strand_id
1 'polypeptide(L)'
;MTLHALIADAVTDGSHRDGCPMERQNRLLDRCRRRIERRLTAFAAEGITVRRRTQPEDMEVEDAALEIVEYGDAGRLETRLARDAAPHQLLRAIEEAEEIVDEPTKLGAWNVTPTGRWRGLALRQ
;
A
#
# COMPACT_ATOMS: atom_id res chain seq x y z
N MET A 1 -1.43 6.03 -19.44
CA MET A 1 -1.70 4.58 -19.43
C MET A 1 -2.64 4.33 -18.28
N THR A 2 -3.82 3.77 -18.54
CA THR A 2 -4.91 3.61 -17.55
C THR A 2 -4.93 2.17 -17.01
N LEU A 3 -5.44 2.03 -15.78
CA LEU A 3 -5.54 0.84 -14.90
C LEU A 3 -5.92 -0.53 -15.51
N HIS A 4 -6.25 -0.63 -16.79
CA HIS A 4 -6.66 -1.86 -17.46
C HIS A 4 -5.52 -2.78 -17.90
N ALA A 5 -4.25 -2.34 -17.84
CA ALA A 5 -3.12 -3.14 -18.34
C ALA A 5 -2.58 -4.20 -17.35
N LEU A 6 -2.88 -4.10 -16.04
CA LEU A 6 -2.26 -4.97 -15.04
C LEU A 6 -2.99 -6.30 -14.78
N ILE A 7 -4.21 -6.48 -15.31
CA ILE A 7 -4.95 -7.76 -15.24
C ILE A 7 -4.66 -8.64 -16.47
N ALA A 8 -4.14 -8.07 -17.56
CA ALA A 8 -3.88 -8.81 -18.80
C ALA A 8 -2.68 -9.78 -18.72
N ASP A 9 -1.69 -9.51 -17.85
CA ASP A 9 -0.53 -10.40 -17.68
C ASP A 9 -0.85 -11.68 -16.89
N ALA A 10 -2.06 -11.81 -16.35
CA ALA A 10 -2.54 -13.06 -15.77
C ALA A 10 -3.17 -14.01 -16.81
N VAL A 11 -3.45 -13.54 -18.03
CA VAL A 11 -4.27 -14.28 -19.02
C VAL A 11 -3.42 -14.87 -20.16
N THR A 12 -2.17 -14.43 -20.35
CA THR A 12 -1.35 -14.84 -21.51
C THR A 12 -0.22 -15.81 -21.20
N ASP A 13 -0.05 -16.26 -19.95
CA ASP A 13 0.97 -17.27 -19.61
C ASP A 13 0.33 -18.49 -18.92
N GLY A 14 -0.16 -19.41 -19.75
CA GLY A 14 -0.94 -20.55 -19.26
C GLY A 14 -1.15 -21.67 -20.25
N SER A 15 -0.17 -21.94 -21.11
CA SER A 15 -0.04 -23.25 -21.74
C SER A 15 0.11 -24.30 -20.64
N HIS A 16 -0.99 -25.00 -20.35
CA HIS A 16 -1.08 -26.38 -19.91
C HIS A 16 -0.04 -26.89 -18.88
N ARG A 17 -0.18 -26.52 -17.60
CA ARG A 17 0.20 -27.36 -16.44
C ARG A 17 -0.71 -27.06 -15.26
N ASP A 18 -1.68 -27.93 -15.01
CA ASP A 18 -2.54 -27.89 -13.83
C ASP A 18 -1.73 -28.19 -12.56
N GLY A 19 -1.20 -27.14 -11.94
CA GLY A 19 -0.90 -27.17 -10.51
C GLY A 19 -2.20 -27.11 -9.72
N CYS A 20 -2.27 -27.85 -8.60
CA CYS A 20 -3.43 -27.82 -7.71
C CYS A 20 -3.80 -26.36 -7.35
N PRO A 21 -5.09 -26.05 -7.11
CA PRO A 21 -5.54 -24.69 -6.78
C PRO A 21 -4.69 -24.00 -5.70
N MET A 22 -4.23 -24.77 -4.71
CA MET A 22 -3.35 -24.32 -3.63
C MET A 22 -1.97 -23.86 -4.12
N GLU A 23 -1.36 -24.54 -5.09
CA GLU A 23 -0.08 -24.12 -5.69
C GLU A 23 -0.23 -22.83 -6.50
N ARG A 24 -1.35 -22.67 -7.23
CA ARG A 24 -1.65 -21.43 -7.95
C ARG A 24 -1.81 -20.27 -6.97
N GLN A 25 -2.55 -20.47 -5.88
CA GLN A 25 -2.72 -19.47 -4.82
C GLN A 25 -1.38 -19.09 -4.16
N ASN A 26 -0.55 -20.08 -3.82
CA ASN A 26 0.78 -19.83 -3.24
C ASN A 26 1.68 -19.02 -4.18
N ARG A 27 1.69 -19.33 -5.48
CA ARG A 27 2.46 -18.56 -6.47
C ARG A 27 1.97 -17.11 -6.61
N LEU A 28 0.66 -16.88 -6.49
CA LEU A 28 0.09 -15.54 -6.52
C LEU A 28 0.51 -14.75 -5.27
N LEU A 29 0.40 -15.36 -4.08
CA LEU A 29 0.82 -14.74 -2.82
C LEU A 29 2.32 -14.39 -2.82
N ASP A 30 3.17 -15.28 -3.35
CA ASP A 30 4.60 -15.02 -3.47
C ASP A 30 4.92 -13.87 -4.44
N ARG A 31 4.19 -13.78 -5.57
CA ARG A 31 4.34 -12.67 -6.50
C ARG A 31 3.91 -11.34 -5.85
N CYS A 32 2.77 -11.32 -5.17
CA CYS A 32 2.31 -10.15 -4.43
C CYS A 32 3.33 -9.71 -3.39
N ARG A 33 3.83 -10.65 -2.57
CA ARG A 33 4.84 -10.36 -1.53
C ARG A 33 6.09 -9.70 -2.09
N ARG A 34 6.68 -10.25 -3.16
CA ARG A 34 7.89 -9.68 -3.78
C ARG A 34 7.65 -8.27 -4.33
N ARG A 35 6.48 -8.02 -4.90
CA ARG A 35 6.12 -6.71 -5.45
C ARG A 35 5.93 -5.68 -4.34
N ILE A 36 5.22 -6.05 -3.27
CA ILE A 36 5.05 -5.25 -2.05
C ILE A 36 6.44 -4.89 -1.49
N GLU A 37 7.31 -5.87 -1.27
CA GLU A 37 8.64 -5.64 -0.71
C GLU A 37 9.47 -4.67 -1.54
N ARG A 38 9.48 -4.83 -2.86
CA ARG A 38 10.18 -3.91 -3.78
C ARG A 38 9.64 -2.49 -3.66
N ARG A 39 8.32 -2.31 -3.61
CA ARG A 39 7.74 -0.97 -3.58
C ARG A 39 7.94 -0.26 -2.25
N LEU A 40 7.79 -0.98 -1.13
CA LEU A 40 8.12 -0.43 0.19
C LEU A 40 9.60 -0.04 0.30
N THR A 41 10.48 -0.76 -0.41
CA THR A 41 11.90 -0.39 -0.49
C THR A 41 12.11 0.90 -1.29
N ALA A 42 11.36 1.10 -2.37
CA ALA A 42 11.39 2.35 -3.15
C ALA A 42 10.93 3.55 -2.30
N PHE A 43 9.81 3.42 -1.58
CA PHE A 43 9.34 4.46 -0.65
C PHE A 43 10.40 4.84 0.39
N ALA A 44 11.05 3.83 1.00
CA ALA A 44 12.13 4.09 1.95
C ALA A 44 13.33 4.81 1.30
N ALA A 45 13.67 4.47 0.05
CA ALA A 45 14.74 5.14 -0.70
C ALA A 45 14.39 6.60 -1.07
N GLU A 46 13.11 6.91 -1.22
CA GLU A 46 12.58 8.27 -1.44
C GLU A 46 12.46 9.08 -0.12
N GLY A 47 12.84 8.49 1.02
CA GLY A 47 12.82 9.14 2.33
C GLY A 47 11.48 9.05 3.07
N ILE A 48 10.55 8.22 2.57
CA ILE A 48 9.25 7.97 3.20
C ILE A 48 9.44 6.93 4.30
N THR A 49 8.93 7.23 5.49
CA THR A 49 9.01 6.29 6.62
C THR A 49 7.98 5.19 6.43
N VAL A 50 8.41 3.93 6.35
CA VAL A 50 7.50 2.78 6.22
C VAL A 50 7.38 2.05 7.57
N ARG A 51 6.19 2.07 8.17
CA ARG A 51 5.86 1.28 9.36
C ARG A 51 5.06 0.05 8.97
N ARG A 52 5.67 -1.12 9.18
CA ARG A 52 5.04 -2.42 8.90
C ARG A 52 4.39 -2.98 10.16
N ARG A 53 3.31 -3.75 9.98
CA ARG A 53 2.63 -4.50 11.06
C ARG A 53 2.16 -3.58 12.19
N THR A 54 1.71 -2.39 11.83
CA THR A 54 1.02 -1.50 12.76
C THR A 54 -0.23 -2.21 13.26
N GLN A 55 -0.48 -2.15 14.56
CA GLN A 55 -1.73 -2.67 15.10
C GLN A 55 -2.88 -1.80 14.58
N PRO A 56 -4.13 -2.30 14.52
CA PRO A 56 -5.27 -1.48 14.09
C PRO A 56 -5.40 -0.18 14.90
N GLU A 57 -5.04 -0.22 16.19
CA GLU A 57 -4.98 0.95 17.10
C GLU A 57 -3.92 2.00 16.73
N ASP A 58 -2.94 1.64 15.90
CA ASP A 58 -1.92 2.55 15.38
C ASP A 58 -2.32 3.19 14.02
N MET A 59 -3.47 2.80 13.48
CA MET A 59 -4.05 3.35 12.25
C MET A 59 -5.27 4.20 12.60
N GLU A 60 -5.47 5.35 11.94
CA GLU A 60 -6.67 6.18 12.22
C GLU A 60 -7.96 5.48 11.78
N VAL A 61 -7.84 4.49 10.88
CA VAL A 61 -8.93 3.71 10.34
C VAL A 61 -8.65 2.23 10.56
N GLU A 62 -9.49 1.61 11.39
CA GLU A 62 -9.38 0.21 11.81
C GLU A 62 -9.33 -0.79 10.64
N ASP A 63 -10.08 -0.53 9.56
CA ASP A 63 -10.20 -1.43 8.39
C ASP A 63 -9.31 -1.02 7.19
N ALA A 64 -8.40 -0.06 7.36
CA ALA A 64 -7.55 0.37 6.25
C ALA A 64 -6.41 -0.63 6.01
N ALA A 65 -6.18 -1.01 4.76
CA ALA A 65 -5.04 -1.86 4.42
C ALA A 65 -3.71 -1.07 4.52
N LEU A 66 -3.78 0.23 4.23
CA LEU A 66 -2.65 1.16 4.22
C LEU A 66 -3.13 2.56 4.59
N GLU A 67 -2.31 3.28 5.33
CA GLU A 67 -2.51 4.71 5.63
C GLU A 67 -1.26 5.50 5.24
N ILE A 68 -1.46 6.68 4.65
CA ILE A 68 -0.40 7.63 4.34
C ILE A 68 -0.64 8.88 5.16
N VAL A 69 0.38 9.32 5.90
CA VAL A 69 0.31 10.49 6.78
C VAL A 69 1.45 11.43 6.44
N GLU A 70 1.15 12.72 6.33
CA GLU A 70 2.16 13.78 6.28
C GLU A 70 2.13 14.61 7.56
N TYR A 71 3.29 14.76 8.19
CA TYR A 71 3.48 15.63 9.34
C TYR A 71 4.05 16.98 8.91
N GLY A 72 3.27 18.05 9.08
CA GLY A 72 3.59 19.36 8.53
C GLY A 72 4.72 20.11 9.25
N ASP A 73 5.20 19.58 10.37
CA ASP A 73 6.32 20.13 11.13
C ASP A 73 7.67 19.67 10.56
N ALA A 74 7.66 18.54 9.84
CA ALA A 74 8.84 17.94 9.24
C ALA A 74 8.75 17.76 7.72
N GLY A 75 7.57 17.96 7.11
CA GLY A 75 7.30 17.62 5.71
C GLY A 75 7.53 16.14 5.41
N ARG A 76 7.44 15.29 6.44
CA ARG A 76 7.76 13.85 6.35
C ARG A 76 6.50 13.08 6.08
N LEU A 77 6.57 12.23 5.06
CA LEU A 77 5.57 11.22 4.77
C LEU A 77 5.88 9.93 5.55
N GLU A 78 4.84 9.36 6.13
CA GLU A 78 4.84 8.06 6.77
C GLU A 78 3.75 7.19 6.12
N THR A 79 4.12 5.96 5.76
CA THR A 79 3.18 4.94 5.28
C THR A 79 3.07 3.84 6.32
N ARG A 80 1.85 3.57 6.79
CA ARG A 80 1.52 2.54 7.77
C ARG A 80 0.77 1.41 7.10
N LEU A 81 1.15 0.18 7.40
CA LEU A 81 0.56 -1.01 6.82
C LEU A 81 -0.17 -1.80 7.91
N ALA A 82 -1.43 -2.13 7.65
CA ALA A 82 -2.17 -3.04 8.51
C ALA A 82 -1.48 -4.40 8.57
N ARG A 83 -1.42 -4.97 9.77
CA ARG A 83 -0.83 -6.29 10.00
C ARG A 83 -1.59 -7.41 9.29
N ASP A 84 -2.91 -7.33 9.27
CA ASP A 84 -3.79 -8.43 8.88
C ASP A 84 -4.41 -8.25 7.49
N ALA A 85 -4.01 -7.22 6.75
CA ALA A 85 -4.48 -6.98 5.39
C ALA A 85 -4.06 -8.12 4.46
N ALA A 86 -4.99 -8.60 3.63
CA ALA A 86 -4.68 -9.65 2.67
C ALA A 86 -3.67 -9.13 1.62
N PRO A 87 -2.71 -9.96 1.15
CA PRO A 87 -1.64 -9.46 0.28
C PRO A 87 -2.10 -8.78 -1.02
N HIS A 88 -3.25 -9.15 -1.56
CA HIS A 88 -3.80 -8.52 -2.76
C HIS A 88 -4.41 -7.14 -2.45
N GLN A 89 -5.10 -6.99 -1.32
CA GLN A 89 -5.61 -5.70 -0.85
C GLN A 89 -4.46 -4.74 -0.55
N LEU A 90 -3.41 -5.25 0.14
CA LEU A 90 -2.24 -4.47 0.45
C LEU A 90 -1.47 -4.04 -0.80
N LEU A 91 -1.29 -4.94 -1.78
CA LEU A 91 -0.64 -4.58 -3.05
C LEU A 91 -1.40 -3.46 -3.76
N ARG A 92 -2.73 -3.54 -3.83
CA ARG A 92 -3.56 -2.53 -4.48
C ARG A 92 -3.50 -1.19 -3.75
N ALA A 93 -3.57 -1.22 -2.41
CA ALA A 93 -3.46 -0.03 -1.60
C ALA A 93 -2.06 0.62 -1.74
N ILE A 94 -1.00 -0.18 -1.90
CA ILE A 94 0.34 0.34 -2.20
C ILE A 94 0.37 1.01 -3.58
N GLU A 95 -0.20 0.38 -4.61
CA GLU A 95 -0.25 0.96 -5.96
C GLU A 95 -0.98 2.32 -5.99
N GLU A 96 -2.08 2.45 -5.23
CA GLU A 96 -2.79 3.72 -5.06
C GLU A 96 -1.97 4.72 -4.22
N ALA A 97 -1.24 4.25 -3.21
CA ALA A 97 -0.35 5.08 -2.41
C ALA A 97 0.79 5.72 -3.23
N GLU A 98 1.28 5.04 -4.26
CA GLU A 98 2.27 5.61 -5.18
C GLU A 98 1.77 6.90 -5.83
N GLU A 99 0.52 6.89 -6.29
CA GLU A 99 -0.11 8.05 -6.94
C GLU A 99 -0.28 9.23 -5.97
N ILE A 100 -0.47 8.94 -4.68
CA ILE A 100 -0.64 9.95 -3.62
C ILE A 100 0.70 10.50 -3.15
N VAL A 101 1.75 9.67 -3.11
CA VAL A 101 3.12 10.11 -2.82
C VAL A 101 3.61 11.07 -3.91
N ASP A 102 3.36 10.73 -5.18
CA ASP A 102 3.71 11.59 -6.32
C ASP A 102 2.89 12.89 -6.34
N GLU A 103 1.67 12.86 -5.79
CA GLU A 103 0.76 14.01 -5.72
C GLU A 103 0.20 14.23 -4.29
N PRO A 104 0.99 14.79 -3.36
CA PRO A 104 0.61 14.93 -1.95
C PRO A 104 -0.62 15.82 -1.70
N THR A 105 -1.09 16.57 -2.70
CA THR A 105 -2.35 17.33 -2.62
C THR A 105 -3.57 16.42 -2.41
N LYS A 106 -3.45 15.11 -2.69
CA LYS A 106 -4.49 14.10 -2.43
C LYS A 106 -4.65 13.71 -0.97
N LEU A 107 -3.74 14.07 -0.07
CA LEU A 107 -3.77 13.70 1.36
C LEU A 107 -4.84 14.41 2.21
N GLY A 108 -5.89 14.94 1.58
CA GLY A 108 -7.00 15.60 2.26
C GLY A 108 -6.58 16.88 3.00
N ALA A 109 -7.45 17.32 3.91
CA ALA A 109 -7.27 18.53 4.69
C ALA A 109 -6.27 18.34 5.84
N TRP A 110 -5.61 19.43 6.25
CA TRP A 110 -4.78 19.44 7.44
C TRP A 110 -5.63 19.40 8.72
N ASN A 111 -5.34 18.42 9.57
CA ASN A 111 -5.75 18.37 10.95
C ASN A 111 -4.73 19.11 11.81
N VAL A 112 -5.20 20.03 12.65
CA VAL A 112 -4.35 20.81 13.57
C VAL A 112 -4.64 20.37 14.99
N THR A 113 -3.62 19.87 15.66
CA THR A 113 -3.69 19.40 17.04
C THR A 113 -2.66 20.15 17.90
N PRO A 114 -2.79 20.13 19.24
CA PRO A 114 -1.77 20.71 20.13
C PRO A 114 -0.37 20.10 19.95
N THR A 115 -0.29 18.87 19.44
CA THR A 115 0.95 18.13 19.20
C THR A 115 1.55 18.35 17.81
N GLY A 116 0.91 19.17 16.96
CA GLY A 116 1.36 19.45 15.60
C GLY A 116 0.24 19.39 14.56
N ARG A 117 0.59 19.65 13.30
CA ARG A 117 -0.33 19.51 12.16
C ARG A 117 -0.01 18.26 11.35
N TRP A 118 -1.05 17.54 10.94
CA TRP A 118 -0.91 16.37 10.10
C TRP A 118 -2.06 16.30 9.09
N ARG A 119 -1.85 15.61 7.97
CA ARG A 119 -2.91 15.23 7.03
C ARG A 119 -2.68 13.79 6.61
N GLY A 120 -3.73 13.10 6.18
CA GLY A 120 -3.57 11.71 5.81
C GLY A 120 -4.74 11.14 5.04
N LEU A 121 -4.48 10.02 4.39
CA LEU A 121 -5.47 9.25 3.66
C LEU A 121 -5.33 7.76 4.01
N ALA A 122 -6.44 7.18 4.44
CA ALA A 122 -6.57 5.76 4.71
C ALA A 122 -7.20 5.06 3.51
N LEU A 123 -6.51 4.07 2.95
CA LEU A 123 -6.96 3.32 1.79
C LEU A 123 -7.71 2.07 2.26
N ARG A 124 -9.04 2.14 2.13
CA ARG A 124 -9.98 1.05 2.43
C ARG A 124 -10.19 0.19 1.18
N GLN A 125 -10.41 -1.11 1.37
CA GLN A 125 -10.76 -2.06 0.31
C GLN A 125 -12.02 -2.83 0.67
#